data_AF-A0A8E0MA50-F1
#
_entry.id   AF-A0A8E0MA50-F1
#
_cell.length_a   1.000
_cell.length_b   1.000
_cell.length_c   1.000
_cell.angle_alpha   90.00
_cell.angle_beta   90.00
_cell.angle_gamma   90.00
#
_symmetry.space_group_name_H-M   'P 1'
#
loop_
_entity.id
_entity.type
_entity.pdbx_description
1 polymer ?
#
loop_
_entity_poly.entity_id
_entity_poly.type
_entity_poly.pdbx_seq_one_letter_code
_entity_poly.pdbx_strand_id
1 'polypeptide(L)'
;MSAYLGPVRTAIITFPFLALVLALPFLVVVYRRYGAFSWWRAVVIYSFVFYLLSAYFLIILPLPSRAAVAQFTGPKYNLEPFMALRYFVLTTVFVPTNPHTWLAALKQSAFIQPFFNVILTIPFGFYLRYYFKRSVPQIILMSFGLSLFFELTQLSGLYGYYPRPYRLFDVDDLILNTTGGFLGGVFAPILMRALPSRDIIDAKSQARGARVTLARRFAAFIIDFFLFSGIIGVLIQILLHLLGLDQLPGFLGNYVLPLFFVFVLWPAFNQGQTLGKSLVRIKIVRTNGQPIGFWRLFLRESLLYGLALPSFMGLN
;
A
#
# COMPACT_ATOMS: atom_id res chain seq x y z
N MET A 1 -28.52 15.58 0.80
CA MET A 1 -27.96 14.30 1.30
C MET A 1 -27.50 13.36 0.17
N SER A 2 -28.25 13.24 -0.95
CA SER A 2 -27.92 12.34 -2.09
C SER A 2 -26.59 12.66 -2.80
N ALA A 3 -26.22 13.94 -2.92
CA ALA A 3 -24.98 14.37 -3.58
C ALA A 3 -23.68 13.89 -2.87
N TYR A 4 -23.74 13.60 -1.57
CA TYR A 4 -22.60 13.09 -0.80
C TYR A 4 -22.56 11.56 -0.74
N LEU A 5 -23.70 10.89 -0.95
CA LEU A 5 -23.79 9.42 -0.89
C LEU A 5 -23.05 8.73 -2.04
N GLY A 6 -23.08 9.30 -3.25
CA GLY A 6 -22.36 8.76 -4.41
C GLY A 6 -20.83 8.70 -4.19
N PRO A 7 -20.17 9.85 -3.93
CA PRO A 7 -18.74 9.89 -3.65
C PRO A 7 -18.31 9.02 -2.46
N VAL A 8 -19.09 9.03 -1.37
CA VAL A 8 -18.80 8.19 -0.18
C VAL A 8 -18.91 6.70 -0.53
N ARG A 9 -19.93 6.28 -1.27
CA ARG A 9 -20.08 4.90 -1.72
C ARG A 9 -18.92 4.48 -2.62
N THR A 10 -18.53 5.32 -3.58
CA THR A 10 -17.38 5.05 -4.44
C THR A 10 -16.09 4.96 -3.64
N ALA A 11 -15.86 5.83 -2.64
CA ALA A 11 -14.68 5.75 -1.79
C ALA A 11 -14.64 4.46 -0.96
N ILE A 12 -15.77 4.07 -0.34
CA ILE A 12 -15.87 2.84 0.46
C ILE A 12 -15.61 1.59 -0.38
N ILE A 13 -16.05 1.58 -1.65
CA ILE A 13 -15.80 0.46 -2.54
C ILE A 13 -14.35 0.49 -3.06
N THR A 14 -13.87 1.64 -3.52
CA THR A 14 -12.58 1.73 -4.24
C THR A 14 -11.37 1.72 -3.30
N PHE A 15 -11.44 2.40 -2.15
CA PHE A 15 -10.27 2.57 -1.27
C PHE A 15 -9.73 1.24 -0.74
N PRO A 16 -10.55 0.26 -0.33
CA PRO A 16 -10.04 -1.04 0.10
C PRO A 16 -9.22 -1.77 -0.97
N PHE A 17 -9.67 -1.76 -2.23
CA PHE A 17 -8.94 -2.39 -3.34
C PHE A 17 -7.69 -1.60 -3.72
N LEU A 18 -7.80 -0.27 -3.80
CA LEU A 18 -6.65 0.59 -4.10
C LEU A 18 -5.57 0.46 -3.01
N ALA A 19 -5.96 0.45 -1.73
CA ALA A 19 -5.04 0.22 -0.62
C ALA A 19 -4.40 -1.17 -0.69
N LEU A 20 -5.14 -2.20 -1.14
CA LEU A 20 -4.57 -3.53 -1.34
C LEU A 20 -3.49 -3.50 -2.42
N VAL A 21 -3.78 -2.91 -3.59
CA VAL A 21 -2.82 -2.76 -4.70
C VAL A 21 -1.57 -2.01 -4.25
N LEU A 22 -1.74 -0.89 -3.54
CA LEU A 22 -0.63 -0.10 -3.00
C LEU A 22 0.15 -0.83 -1.90
N ALA A 23 -0.50 -1.72 -1.13
CA ALA A 23 0.16 -2.53 -0.11
C ALA A 23 0.96 -3.71 -0.68
N LEU A 24 0.60 -4.24 -1.87
CA LEU A 24 1.23 -5.42 -2.46
C LEU A 24 2.77 -5.33 -2.55
N PRO A 25 3.39 -4.25 -3.06
CA PRO A 25 4.84 -4.14 -3.10
C PRO A 25 5.49 -4.28 -1.72
N PHE A 26 4.90 -3.65 -0.68
CA PHE A 26 5.39 -3.75 0.69
C PHE A 26 5.25 -5.17 1.24
N LEU A 27 4.13 -5.84 0.98
CA LEU A 27 3.91 -7.23 1.35
C LEU A 27 4.94 -8.16 0.70
N VAL A 28 5.26 -7.95 -0.58
CA VAL A 28 6.29 -8.71 -1.30
C VAL A 28 7.68 -8.47 -0.70
N VAL A 29 8.08 -7.22 -0.46
CA VAL A 29 9.38 -6.90 0.15
C VAL A 29 9.51 -7.55 1.53
N VAL A 30 8.46 -7.46 2.34
CA VAL A 30 8.40 -8.05 3.66
C VAL A 30 8.45 -9.58 3.60
N TYR A 31 7.67 -10.18 2.72
CA TYR A 31 7.70 -11.62 2.50
C TYR A 31 9.10 -12.08 2.13
N ARG A 32 9.75 -11.39 1.19
CA ARG A 32 11.12 -11.71 0.78
C ARG A 32 12.05 -11.57 1.98
N ARG A 33 12.04 -10.46 2.71
CA ARG A 33 12.94 -10.24 3.84
C ARG A 33 12.86 -11.33 4.92
N TYR A 34 11.66 -11.83 5.23
CA TYR A 34 11.44 -12.72 6.37
C TYR A 34 11.14 -14.19 6.00
N GLY A 35 10.98 -14.50 4.71
CA GLY A 35 10.84 -15.86 4.19
C GLY A 35 9.46 -16.51 4.41
N ALA A 36 8.56 -15.88 5.16
CA ALA A 36 7.20 -16.36 5.36
C ALA A 36 6.19 -15.21 5.42
N PHE A 37 4.95 -15.55 5.10
CA PHE A 37 3.82 -14.66 5.24
C PHE A 37 3.33 -14.63 6.69
N SER A 38 3.11 -13.44 7.23
CA SER A 38 2.48 -13.22 8.53
C SER A 38 1.17 -12.47 8.32
N TRP A 39 0.06 -13.10 8.68
CA TRP A 39 -1.27 -12.51 8.57
C TRP A 39 -1.36 -11.17 9.31
N TRP A 40 -0.89 -11.14 10.56
CA TRP A 40 -0.92 -9.92 11.36
C TRP A 40 -0.11 -8.79 10.72
N ARG A 41 1.05 -9.12 10.15
CA ARG A 41 1.87 -8.13 9.46
C ARG A 41 1.17 -7.60 8.21
N ALA A 42 0.50 -8.48 7.47
CA ALA A 42 -0.28 -8.06 6.31
C ALA A 42 -1.40 -7.10 6.72
N VAL A 43 -2.11 -7.40 7.81
CA VAL A 43 -3.13 -6.50 8.39
C VAL A 43 -2.53 -5.14 8.77
N VAL A 44 -1.37 -5.12 9.45
CA VAL A 44 -0.71 -3.86 9.85
C VAL A 44 -0.29 -3.03 8.64
N ILE A 45 0.33 -3.63 7.62
CA ILE A 45 0.75 -2.93 6.41
C ILE A 45 -0.47 -2.42 5.63
N TYR A 46 -1.45 -3.28 5.42
CA TYR A 46 -2.67 -2.94 4.71
C TYR A 46 -3.42 -1.79 5.38
N SER A 47 -3.65 -1.89 6.70
CA SER A 47 -4.32 -0.84 7.49
C SER A 47 -3.53 0.46 7.51
N PHE A 48 -2.18 0.42 7.53
CA PHE A 48 -1.36 1.62 7.43
C PHE A 48 -1.48 2.32 6.07
N VAL A 49 -1.45 1.55 4.98
CA VAL A 49 -1.62 2.09 3.62
C VAL A 49 -3.04 2.63 3.42
N PHE A 50 -4.05 1.89 3.89
CA PHE A 50 -5.45 2.33 3.87
C PHE A 50 -5.65 3.62 4.67
N TYR A 51 -5.03 3.72 5.84
CA TYR A 51 -5.03 4.93 6.65
C TYR A 51 -4.40 6.12 5.90
N LEU A 52 -3.20 5.95 5.34
CA LEU A 52 -2.52 7.03 4.60
C LEU A 52 -3.33 7.49 3.38
N LEU A 53 -3.94 6.54 2.66
CA LEU A 53 -4.84 6.83 1.56
C LEU A 53 -6.04 7.66 2.05
N SER A 54 -6.70 7.20 3.11
CA SER A 54 -7.87 7.88 3.67
C SER A 54 -7.53 9.29 4.18
N ALA A 55 -6.40 9.45 4.88
CA ALA A 55 -5.92 10.74 5.36
C ALA A 55 -5.61 11.70 4.22
N TYR A 56 -4.91 11.23 3.17
CA TYR A 56 -4.64 12.03 1.98
C TYR A 56 -5.94 12.55 1.35
N PHE A 57 -6.92 11.69 1.13
CA PHE A 57 -8.18 12.10 0.52
C PHE A 57 -9.00 13.03 1.43
N LEU A 58 -9.00 12.80 2.75
CA LEU A 58 -9.69 13.69 3.70
C LEU A 58 -9.11 15.11 3.70
N ILE A 59 -7.78 15.22 3.59
CA ILE A 59 -7.06 16.50 3.58
C ILE A 59 -7.14 17.20 2.22
N ILE A 60 -7.28 16.47 1.11
CA ILE A 60 -7.30 17.04 -0.24
C ILE A 60 -8.71 17.36 -0.72
N LEU A 61 -9.71 16.58 -0.32
CA LEU A 61 -11.10 16.76 -0.75
C LEU A 61 -11.89 17.75 0.15
N PRO A 62 -12.99 18.33 -0.36
CA PRO A 62 -13.47 18.28 -1.75
C PRO A 62 -12.67 19.20 -2.69
N LEU A 63 -12.64 18.83 -3.97
CA LEU A 63 -11.99 19.64 -5.00
C LEU A 63 -12.98 20.66 -5.60
N PRO A 64 -12.69 21.98 -5.55
CA PRO A 64 -13.49 22.99 -6.24
C PRO A 64 -13.28 22.94 -7.75
N SER A 65 -14.15 23.61 -8.52
CA SER A 65 -13.94 23.73 -9.97
C SER A 65 -12.72 24.61 -10.28
N ARG A 66 -11.99 24.30 -11.36
CA ARG A 66 -10.83 25.11 -11.77
C ARG A 66 -11.19 26.57 -12.05
N ALA A 67 -12.38 26.80 -12.60
CA ALA A 67 -12.91 28.15 -12.86
C ALA A 67 -13.10 28.95 -11.56
N ALA A 68 -13.62 28.32 -10.50
CA ALA A 68 -13.76 28.98 -9.20
C ALA A 68 -12.39 29.34 -8.59
N VAL A 69 -11.43 28.41 -8.66
CA VAL A 69 -10.07 28.66 -8.11
C VAL A 69 -9.34 29.76 -8.87
N ALA A 70 -9.58 29.91 -10.18
CA ALA A 70 -9.01 31.01 -10.97
C ALA A 70 -9.44 32.40 -10.47
N GLN A 71 -10.57 32.51 -9.80
CA GLN A 71 -11.11 33.76 -9.26
C GLN A 71 -10.60 34.07 -7.83
N PHE A 72 -9.84 33.17 -7.20
CA PHE A 72 -9.36 33.37 -5.83
C PHE A 72 -8.31 34.50 -5.75
N THR A 73 -8.56 35.48 -4.87
CA THR A 73 -7.69 36.64 -4.63
C THR A 73 -7.00 36.63 -3.27
N GLY A 74 -7.51 35.85 -2.30
CA GLY A 74 -7.02 35.79 -0.92
C GLY A 74 -5.58 35.26 -0.76
N PRO A 75 -5.00 35.37 0.45
CA PRO A 75 -3.61 34.94 0.71
C PRO A 75 -3.37 33.47 0.35
N LYS A 76 -2.13 33.15 -0.02
CA LYS A 76 -1.74 31.77 -0.37
C LYS A 76 -1.22 30.97 0.84
N TYR A 77 -0.75 31.68 1.87
CA TYR A 77 -0.18 31.08 3.06
C TYR A 77 -0.52 31.91 4.32
N ASN A 78 -0.60 31.23 5.46
CA ASN A 78 -0.54 31.77 6.80
C ASN A 78 0.73 31.20 7.48
N LEU A 79 1.64 32.08 7.89
CA LEU A 79 2.88 31.71 8.58
C LEU A 79 2.89 32.17 10.04
N GLU A 80 1.81 32.76 10.53
CA GLU A 80 1.67 33.15 11.92
C GLU A 80 1.31 31.92 12.76
N PRO A 81 2.19 31.48 13.70
CA PRO A 81 1.90 30.31 14.51
C PRO A 81 0.85 30.61 15.58
N PHE A 82 0.11 29.58 15.95
CA PHE A 82 -0.93 29.58 16.98
C PHE A 82 -2.14 30.48 16.65
N MET A 83 -2.38 30.77 15.37
CA MET A 83 -3.57 31.48 14.93
C MET A 83 -4.84 30.69 15.19
N ALA A 84 -4.83 29.36 15.01
CA ALA A 84 -5.94 28.49 15.37
C ALA A 84 -6.35 28.63 16.85
N LEU A 85 -5.37 28.70 17.76
CA LEU A 85 -5.61 28.90 19.19
C LEU A 85 -6.14 30.30 19.48
N ARG A 86 -5.52 31.34 18.90
CA ARG A 86 -5.98 32.73 19.05
C ARG A 86 -7.41 32.89 18.55
N TYR A 87 -7.73 32.30 17.40
CA TYR A 87 -9.06 32.30 16.82
C TYR A 87 -10.07 31.60 17.74
N PHE A 88 -9.71 30.44 18.30
CA PHE A 88 -10.55 29.75 19.29
C PHE A 88 -10.85 30.64 20.49
N VAL A 89 -9.83 31.23 21.11
CA VAL A 89 -10.00 32.08 22.31
C VAL A 89 -10.85 33.32 22.02
N LEU A 90 -10.68 33.95 20.85
CA LEU A 90 -11.33 35.22 20.53
C LEU A 90 -12.75 35.08 19.98
N THR A 91 -13.08 33.95 19.35
CA THR A 91 -14.34 33.81 18.58
C THR A 91 -15.31 32.78 19.12
N THR A 92 -14.86 31.93 20.06
CA THR A 92 -15.74 30.91 20.65
C THR A 92 -16.50 31.43 21.86
N VAL A 93 -17.57 30.72 22.22
CA VAL A 93 -18.34 30.99 23.44
C VAL A 93 -17.63 30.51 24.71
N PHE A 94 -16.41 29.98 24.61
CA PHE A 94 -15.71 29.32 25.69
C PHE A 94 -15.37 30.30 26.83
N VAL A 95 -15.90 30.01 28.02
CA VAL A 95 -15.55 30.72 29.25
C VAL A 95 -15.02 29.68 30.26
N PRO A 96 -13.72 29.72 30.62
CA PRO A 96 -13.11 28.72 31.51
C PRO A 96 -13.84 28.57 32.86
N THR A 97 -14.33 29.68 33.41
CA THR A 97 -15.03 29.73 34.70
C THR A 97 -16.50 29.31 34.63
N ASN A 98 -17.06 29.11 33.43
CA ASN A 98 -18.46 28.72 33.24
C ASN A 98 -18.57 27.40 32.43
N PRO A 99 -18.69 26.25 33.13
CA PRO A 99 -18.77 24.93 32.49
C PRO A 99 -19.91 24.76 31.48
N HIS A 100 -21.01 25.53 31.61
CA HIS A 100 -22.13 25.46 30.66
C HIS A 100 -21.74 25.88 29.24
N THR A 101 -20.67 26.64 29.08
CA THR A 101 -20.16 27.09 27.78
C THR A 101 -19.28 26.06 27.06
N TRP A 102 -18.74 25.08 27.79
CA TRP A 102 -17.68 24.21 27.27
C TRP A 102 -18.18 23.32 26.14
N LEU A 103 -19.30 22.63 26.34
CA LEU A 103 -19.86 21.75 25.31
C LEU A 103 -20.26 22.52 24.05
N ALA A 104 -20.75 23.74 24.20
CA ALA A 104 -21.09 24.60 23.07
C ALA A 104 -19.83 24.99 22.28
N ALA A 105 -18.75 25.35 22.97
CA ALA A 105 -17.47 25.68 22.34
C ALA A 105 -16.85 24.50 21.58
N LEU A 106 -16.94 23.27 22.10
CA LEU A 106 -16.43 22.07 21.43
C LEU A 106 -17.18 21.74 20.12
N LYS A 107 -18.40 22.27 19.93
CA LYS A 107 -19.18 22.10 18.69
C LYS A 107 -18.85 23.16 17.63
N GLN A 108 -18.05 24.17 17.96
CA GLN A 108 -17.69 25.24 17.02
C GLN A 108 -16.52 24.81 16.13
N SER A 109 -16.51 25.29 14.88
CA SER A 109 -15.49 24.96 13.88
C SER A 109 -14.06 25.31 14.35
N ALA A 110 -13.93 26.39 15.11
CA ALA A 110 -12.68 26.84 15.72
C ALA A 110 -12.02 25.79 16.64
N PHE A 111 -12.82 24.87 17.21
CA PHE A 111 -12.31 23.70 17.94
C PHE A 111 -12.21 22.46 17.05
N ILE A 112 -13.30 22.16 16.33
CA ILE A 112 -13.46 20.91 15.56
C ILE A 112 -12.32 20.72 14.57
N GLN A 113 -11.98 21.73 13.76
CA GLN A 113 -10.96 21.59 12.72
C GLN A 113 -9.57 21.30 13.32
N PRO A 114 -9.03 22.13 14.24
CA PRO A 114 -7.73 21.84 14.87
C PRO A 114 -7.69 20.50 15.60
N PHE A 115 -8.77 20.16 16.31
CA PHE A 115 -8.88 18.90 17.05
C PHE A 115 -8.81 17.68 16.12
N PHE A 116 -9.53 17.70 14.99
CA PHE A 116 -9.49 16.60 14.04
C PHE A 116 -8.18 16.52 13.26
N ASN A 117 -7.47 17.64 13.03
CA ASN A 117 -6.11 17.61 12.47
C ASN A 117 -5.15 16.82 13.39
N VAL A 118 -5.20 17.08 14.71
CA VAL A 118 -4.45 16.30 15.70
C VAL A 118 -4.86 14.83 15.67
N ILE A 119 -6.16 14.52 15.72
CA ILE A 119 -6.63 13.12 15.72
C ILE A 119 -6.19 12.37 14.47
N LEU A 120 -6.26 13.03 13.31
CA LEU A 120 -5.98 12.41 12.02
C LEU A 120 -4.57 11.82 11.96
N THR A 121 -3.58 12.43 12.60
CA THR A 121 -2.18 11.97 12.55
C THR A 121 -1.74 11.11 13.72
N ILE A 122 -2.57 10.92 14.75
CA ILE A 122 -2.30 9.97 15.85
C ILE A 122 -1.99 8.55 15.33
N PRO A 123 -2.78 7.97 14.40
CA PRO A 123 -2.45 6.66 13.84
C PRO A 123 -1.06 6.61 13.19
N PHE A 124 -0.64 7.66 12.49
CA PHE A 124 0.69 7.71 11.87
C PHE A 124 1.80 7.55 12.90
N GLY A 125 1.76 8.34 13.98
CA GLY A 125 2.69 8.22 15.11
C GLY A 125 2.69 6.83 15.73
N PHE A 126 1.48 6.26 15.91
CA PHE A 126 1.31 4.91 16.42
C PHE A 126 2.00 3.86 15.54
N TYR A 127 1.75 3.85 14.22
CA TYR A 127 2.39 2.92 13.30
C TYR A 127 3.90 3.08 13.26
N LEU A 128 4.41 4.32 13.27
CA LEU A 128 5.85 4.58 13.29
C LEU A 128 6.51 4.01 14.54
N ARG A 129 5.87 4.13 15.71
CA ARG A 129 6.38 3.56 16.96
C ARG A 129 6.25 2.04 17.00
N TYR A 130 5.05 1.52 16.72
CA TYR A 130 4.71 0.10 16.84
C TYR A 130 5.38 -0.76 15.77
N TYR A 131 5.17 -0.43 14.49
CA TYR A 131 5.64 -1.26 13.39
C TYR A 131 7.04 -0.87 12.93
N PHE A 132 7.31 0.42 12.72
CA PHE A 132 8.59 0.90 12.20
C PHE A 132 9.67 1.13 13.27
N LYS A 133 9.33 0.94 14.56
CA LYS A 133 10.22 1.08 15.72
C LYS A 133 10.98 2.42 15.78
N ARG A 134 10.32 3.51 15.40
CA ARG A 134 10.93 4.86 15.38
C ARG A 134 10.98 5.49 16.77
N SER A 135 12.02 6.28 17.02
CA SER A 135 12.14 7.08 18.25
C SER A 135 11.17 8.27 18.20
N VAL A 136 10.81 8.84 19.35
CA VAL A 136 9.89 10.00 19.40
C VAL A 136 10.39 11.18 18.54
N PRO A 137 11.69 11.57 18.57
CA PRO A 137 12.20 12.62 17.68
C PRO A 137 12.04 12.29 16.18
N GLN A 138 12.26 11.03 15.79
CA GLN A 138 12.03 10.59 14.40
C GLN A 138 10.55 10.68 14.03
N ILE A 139 9.65 10.34 14.96
CA ILE A 139 8.19 10.43 14.73
C ILE A 139 7.78 11.88 14.54
N ILE A 140 8.28 12.81 15.36
CA ILE A 140 8.03 14.25 15.19
C ILE A 140 8.49 14.70 13.81
N LEU A 141 9.74 14.40 13.42
CA LEU A 141 10.28 14.80 12.12
C LEU A 141 9.49 14.22 10.94
N MET A 142 9.12 12.93 11.01
CA MET A 142 8.35 12.28 9.96
C MET A 142 6.91 12.80 9.89
N SER A 143 6.31 13.16 11.03
CA SER A 143 4.95 13.71 11.10
C SER A 143 4.91 15.14 10.57
N PHE A 144 5.92 15.94 10.89
CA PHE A 144 6.14 17.24 10.26
C PHE A 144 6.31 17.10 8.75
N GLY A 145 7.13 16.15 8.29
CA GLY A 145 7.32 15.88 6.87
C GLY A 145 6.03 15.42 6.16
N LEU A 146 5.20 14.61 6.81
CA LEU A 146 3.89 14.21 6.30
C LEU A 146 2.95 15.41 6.20
N SER A 147 2.89 16.26 7.22
CA SER A 147 2.08 17.47 7.19
C SER A 147 2.55 18.44 6.11
N LEU A 148 3.86 18.66 6.02
CA LEU A 148 4.46 19.51 5.00
C LEU A 148 4.16 19.00 3.60
N PHE A 149 4.18 17.68 3.39
CA PHE A 149 3.77 17.08 2.13
C PHE A 149 2.33 17.47 1.76
N PHE A 150 1.39 17.43 2.69
CA PHE A 150 0.00 17.84 2.43
C PHE A 150 -0.11 19.33 2.12
N GLU A 151 0.51 20.18 2.95
CA GLU A 151 0.49 21.63 2.78
C GLU A 151 1.13 22.05 1.44
N LEU A 152 2.26 21.45 1.04
CA LEU A 152 2.89 21.72 -0.26
C LEU A 152 2.05 21.23 -1.43
N THR A 153 1.35 20.11 -1.27
CA THR A 153 0.43 19.59 -2.29
C THR A 153 -0.73 20.57 -2.53
N GLN A 154 -1.24 21.21 -1.48
CA GLN A 154 -2.27 22.23 -1.59
C GLN A 154 -1.72 23.56 -2.12
N LEU A 155 -0.58 24.02 -1.58
CA LEU A 155 0.09 25.27 -1.97
C LEU A 155 0.44 25.29 -3.47
N SER A 156 0.90 24.15 -4.00
CA SER A 156 1.20 23.97 -5.43
C SER A 156 -0.05 23.85 -6.31
N GLY A 157 -1.26 23.87 -5.73
CA GLY A 157 -2.50 23.69 -6.47
C GLY A 157 -2.63 22.30 -7.08
N LEU A 158 -2.30 21.25 -6.33
CA LEU A 158 -2.12 19.87 -6.83
C LEU A 158 -1.10 19.81 -7.97
N TYR A 159 0.14 20.24 -7.68
CA TYR A 159 1.26 20.16 -8.62
C TYR A 159 0.99 20.86 -9.96
N GLY A 160 0.36 22.04 -9.92
CA GLY A 160 0.06 22.84 -11.10
C GLY A 160 -1.26 22.50 -11.81
N TYR A 161 -2.06 21.56 -11.29
CA TYR A 161 -3.40 21.31 -11.83
C TYR A 161 -4.31 22.55 -11.69
N TYR A 162 -4.29 23.22 -10.54
CA TYR A 162 -5.00 24.48 -10.31
C TYR A 162 -4.12 25.69 -10.62
N PRO A 163 -4.71 26.79 -11.15
CA PRO A 163 -3.97 28.04 -11.40
C PRO A 163 -3.50 28.73 -10.11
N ARG A 164 -4.09 28.38 -8.96
CA ARG A 164 -3.76 28.89 -7.63
C ARG A 164 -3.99 27.78 -6.59
N PRO A 165 -3.33 27.81 -5.42
CA PRO A 165 -3.75 27.05 -4.26
C PRO A 165 -5.25 27.19 -3.98
N TYR A 166 -5.93 26.05 -3.84
CA TYR A 166 -7.36 25.99 -3.54
C TYR A 166 -7.66 25.87 -2.04
N ARG A 167 -6.60 25.67 -1.23
CA ARG A 167 -6.59 25.78 0.23
C ARG A 167 -5.38 26.62 0.64
N LEU A 168 -5.51 27.29 1.78
CA LEU A 168 -4.46 28.11 2.38
C LEU A 168 -3.39 27.18 2.97
N PHE A 169 -2.12 27.43 2.65
CA PHE A 169 -1.02 26.78 3.38
C PHE A 169 -1.00 27.32 4.81
N ASP A 170 -1.09 26.47 5.83
CA ASP A 170 -1.18 26.93 7.23
C ASP A 170 -0.09 26.31 8.12
N VAL A 171 0.70 27.17 8.78
CA VAL A 171 1.72 26.72 9.73
C VAL A 171 1.09 26.05 10.96
N ASP A 172 -0.14 26.43 11.33
CA ASP A 172 -0.86 25.77 12.42
C ASP A 172 -1.18 24.31 12.09
N ASP A 173 -1.50 24.00 10.83
CA ASP A 173 -1.75 22.63 10.40
C ASP A 173 -0.48 21.78 10.53
N LEU A 174 0.69 22.34 10.24
CA LEU A 174 1.98 21.69 10.50
C LEU A 174 2.15 21.37 11.99
N ILE A 175 1.85 22.31 12.88
CA ILE A 175 1.99 22.14 14.34
C ILE A 175 1.01 21.09 14.87
N LEU A 176 -0.26 21.18 14.48
CA LEU A 176 -1.35 20.30 14.94
C LEU A 176 -1.14 18.87 14.46
N ASN A 177 -0.85 18.68 13.17
CA ASN A 177 -0.57 17.35 12.61
C ASN A 177 0.72 16.75 13.20
N THR A 178 1.75 17.56 13.47
CA THR A 178 2.96 17.08 14.16
C THR A 178 2.66 16.67 15.60
N THR A 179 1.80 17.41 16.29
CA THR A 179 1.35 17.11 17.64
C THR A 179 0.58 15.79 17.68
N GLY A 180 -0.35 15.55 16.74
CA GLY A 180 -1.04 14.27 16.64
C GLY A 180 -0.09 13.09 16.46
N GLY A 181 0.89 13.22 15.55
CA GLY A 181 1.93 12.21 15.37
C GLY A 181 2.78 11.98 16.62
N PHE A 182 3.14 13.04 17.34
CA PHE A 182 3.82 12.96 18.64
C PHE A 182 2.99 12.18 19.67
N LEU A 183 1.71 12.54 19.86
CA LEU A 183 0.81 11.87 20.81
C LEU A 183 0.64 10.40 20.45
N GLY A 184 0.45 10.09 19.16
CA GLY A 184 0.39 8.71 18.67
C GLY A 184 1.65 7.90 19.00
N GLY A 185 2.83 8.50 18.86
CA GLY A 185 4.10 7.88 19.19
C GLY A 185 4.31 7.67 20.69
N VAL A 186 3.91 8.64 21.51
CA VAL A 186 4.05 8.61 22.97
C VAL A 186 3.09 7.64 23.62
N PHE A 187 1.84 7.59 23.16
CA PHE A 187 0.82 6.69 23.72
C PHE A 187 0.81 5.29 23.11
N ALA A 188 1.56 5.06 22.01
CA ALA A 188 1.66 3.73 21.41
C ALA A 188 2.06 2.60 22.37
N PRO A 189 2.99 2.77 23.34
CA PRO A 189 3.32 1.73 24.32
C PRO A 189 2.13 1.24 25.14
N ILE A 190 1.12 2.08 25.39
CA ILE A 190 -0.10 1.69 26.11
C ILE A 190 -0.93 0.76 25.23
N LEU A 191 -1.19 1.18 23.99
CA LEU A 191 -2.01 0.44 23.03
C LEU A 191 -1.35 -0.86 22.55
N MET A 192 -0.02 -0.89 22.40
CA MET A 192 0.68 -2.08 21.93
C MET A 192 0.65 -3.24 22.93
N ARG A 193 0.30 -3.02 24.20
CA ARG A 193 0.11 -4.11 25.18
C ARG A 193 -0.98 -5.08 24.75
N ALA A 194 -1.96 -4.61 23.98
CA ALA A 194 -3.02 -5.43 23.42
C ALA A 194 -2.66 -6.07 22.06
N LEU A 195 -1.51 -5.71 21.46
CA LEU A 195 -1.13 -6.16 20.12
C LEU A 195 0.05 -7.14 20.16
N PRO A 196 0.18 -8.05 19.18
CA PRO A 196 1.34 -8.91 19.06
C PRO A 196 2.63 -8.09 18.88
N SER A 197 3.69 -8.44 19.63
CA SER A 197 5.00 -7.81 19.46
C SER A 197 5.60 -8.11 18.10
N ARG A 198 6.20 -7.08 17.47
CA ARG A 198 6.91 -7.22 16.19
C ARG A 198 8.00 -8.29 16.25
N ASP A 199 8.74 -8.37 17.34
CA ASP A 199 9.86 -9.32 17.45
C ASP A 199 9.38 -10.77 17.48
N ILE A 200 8.24 -11.03 18.12
CA ILE A 200 7.59 -12.34 18.13
C ILE A 200 7.12 -12.71 16.72
N ILE A 201 6.58 -11.74 15.97
CA ILE A 201 6.14 -11.95 14.59
C ILE A 201 7.34 -12.22 13.67
N ASP A 202 8.44 -11.47 13.82
CA ASP A 202 9.69 -11.65 13.07
C ASP A 202 10.24 -13.07 13.29
N ALA A 203 10.37 -13.51 14.55
CA ALA A 203 10.87 -14.84 14.91
C ALA A 203 9.99 -15.99 14.36
N LYS A 204 8.66 -15.89 14.54
CA LYS A 204 7.72 -16.89 13.99
C LYS A 204 7.76 -16.97 12.46
N SER A 205 7.95 -15.84 11.78
CA SER A 205 8.02 -15.80 10.32
C SER A 205 9.31 -16.45 9.81
N GLN A 206 10.44 -16.17 10.45
CA GLN A 206 11.72 -16.80 10.10
C GLN A 206 11.68 -18.32 10.28
N ALA A 207 11.14 -18.81 11.40
CA ALA A 207 10.98 -20.24 11.65
C ALA A 207 10.09 -20.94 10.59
N ARG A 208 8.98 -20.30 10.19
CA ARG A 208 8.08 -20.82 9.14
C ARG A 208 8.70 -20.77 7.75
N GLY A 209 9.59 -19.81 7.48
CA GLY A 209 10.22 -19.61 6.18
C GLY A 209 11.13 -20.76 5.74
N ALA A 210 11.60 -21.57 6.69
CA ALA A 210 12.42 -22.75 6.46
C ALA A 210 11.70 -23.87 5.69
N ARG A 211 10.36 -23.91 5.73
CA ARG A 211 9.56 -24.92 5.01
C ARG A 211 8.84 -24.29 3.82
N VAL A 212 8.85 -25.01 2.69
CA VAL A 212 8.07 -24.61 1.50
C VAL A 212 6.66 -25.17 1.63
N THR A 213 5.67 -24.30 1.87
CA THR A 213 4.25 -24.68 1.98
C THR A 213 3.58 -24.86 0.62
N LEU A 214 2.45 -25.56 0.57
CA LEU A 214 1.63 -25.68 -0.65
C LEU A 214 1.13 -24.31 -1.14
N ALA A 215 0.66 -23.45 -0.23
CA ALA A 215 0.26 -22.08 -0.58
C ALA A 215 1.38 -21.28 -1.27
N ARG A 216 2.64 -21.47 -0.85
CA ARG A 216 3.82 -20.83 -1.46
C ARG A 216 4.06 -21.34 -2.89
N ARG A 217 3.91 -22.64 -3.11
CA ARG A 217 4.02 -23.25 -4.45
C ARG A 217 2.87 -22.80 -5.36
N PHE A 218 1.66 -22.74 -4.83
CA PHE A 218 0.47 -22.30 -5.55
C PHE A 218 0.55 -20.81 -5.94
N ALA A 219 1.00 -19.94 -5.03
CA ALA A 219 1.23 -18.53 -5.35
C ALA A 219 2.28 -18.34 -6.46
N ALA A 220 3.39 -19.07 -6.41
CA ALA A 220 4.38 -19.07 -7.49
C ALA A 220 3.76 -19.55 -8.81
N PHE A 221 2.98 -20.64 -8.78
CA PHE A 221 2.29 -21.18 -9.95
C PHE A 221 1.32 -20.16 -10.57
N ILE A 222 0.48 -19.49 -9.79
CA ILE A 222 -0.45 -18.47 -10.30
C ILE A 222 0.31 -17.32 -10.97
N ILE A 223 1.40 -16.84 -10.35
CA ILE A 223 2.23 -15.77 -10.94
C ILE A 223 2.87 -16.24 -12.24
N ASP A 224 3.46 -17.44 -12.24
CA ASP A 224 4.14 -17.97 -13.42
C ASP A 224 3.14 -18.24 -14.56
N PHE A 225 1.98 -18.82 -14.24
CA PHE A 225 0.97 -19.24 -15.22
C PHE A 225 0.23 -18.05 -15.84
N PHE A 226 -0.19 -17.06 -15.05
CA PHE A 226 -0.97 -15.93 -15.58
C PHE A 226 -0.08 -14.75 -15.99
N LEU A 227 0.83 -14.32 -15.13
CA LEU A 227 1.63 -13.12 -15.40
C LEU A 227 2.83 -13.45 -16.28
N PHE A 228 3.65 -14.42 -15.88
CA PHE A 228 4.90 -14.66 -16.60
C PHE A 228 4.65 -15.30 -17.97
N SER A 229 3.84 -16.35 -18.04
CA SER A 229 3.47 -16.97 -19.33
C SER A 229 2.62 -16.05 -20.21
N GLY A 230 1.79 -15.17 -19.63
CA GLY A 230 1.07 -14.15 -20.40
C GLY A 230 2.00 -13.15 -21.09
N ILE A 231 2.97 -12.60 -20.35
CA ILE A 231 3.98 -11.68 -20.91
C ILE A 231 4.82 -12.39 -21.98
N ILE A 232 5.32 -13.59 -21.67
CA ILE A 232 6.11 -14.37 -22.63
C ILE A 232 5.28 -14.74 -23.86
N GLY A 233 3.99 -15.03 -23.71
CA GLY A 233 3.08 -15.29 -24.83
C GLY A 233 2.98 -14.11 -25.77
N VAL A 234 2.77 -12.90 -25.26
CA VAL A 234 2.76 -11.68 -26.08
C VAL A 234 4.10 -11.49 -26.80
N LEU A 235 5.23 -11.68 -26.12
CA LEU A 235 6.56 -11.55 -26.73
C LEU A 235 6.81 -12.60 -27.81
N ILE A 236 6.40 -13.85 -27.59
CA ILE A 236 6.51 -14.93 -28.59
C ILE A 236 5.65 -14.59 -29.80
N GLN A 237 4.44 -14.09 -29.63
CA GLN A 237 3.59 -13.73 -30.75
C GLN A 237 4.16 -12.59 -31.59
N ILE A 238 4.70 -11.56 -30.95
CA ILE A 238 5.43 -10.49 -31.65
C ILE A 238 6.61 -11.08 -32.44
N LEU A 239 7.37 -12.00 -31.83
CA LEU A 239 8.50 -12.63 -32.49
C LEU A 239 8.08 -13.49 -33.70
N LEU A 240 7.03 -14.31 -33.55
CA LEU A 240 6.52 -15.14 -34.66
C LEU A 240 6.05 -14.28 -35.83
N HIS A 241 5.38 -13.17 -35.55
CA HIS A 241 4.96 -12.22 -36.58
C HIS A 241 6.13 -11.58 -37.31
N LEU A 242 7.15 -11.13 -36.58
CA LEU A 242 8.36 -10.54 -37.17
C LEU A 242 9.15 -11.54 -38.03
N LEU A 243 9.06 -12.84 -37.73
CA LEU A 243 9.72 -13.91 -38.47
C LEU A 243 8.85 -14.47 -39.62
N GLY A 244 7.63 -13.96 -39.83
CA GLY A 244 6.70 -14.47 -40.85
C GLY A 244 6.17 -15.87 -40.56
N LEU A 245 6.20 -16.29 -39.29
CA LEU A 245 5.76 -17.62 -38.80
C LEU A 245 4.33 -17.62 -38.27
N ASP A 246 3.50 -16.66 -38.72
CA ASP A 246 2.09 -16.52 -38.33
C ASP A 246 1.23 -17.76 -38.67
N GLN A 247 1.75 -18.63 -39.52
CA GLN A 247 1.10 -19.87 -39.98
C GLN A 247 1.07 -20.97 -38.90
N LEU A 248 1.83 -20.82 -37.81
CA LEU A 248 1.85 -21.79 -36.73
C LEU A 248 0.47 -21.89 -36.05
N PRO A 249 0.02 -23.10 -35.68
CA PRO A 249 -1.21 -23.28 -34.91
C PRO A 249 -1.25 -22.37 -33.68
N GLY A 250 -2.31 -21.58 -33.53
CA GLY A 250 -2.44 -20.61 -32.45
C GLY A 250 -2.29 -21.21 -31.04
N PHE A 251 -2.64 -22.49 -30.86
CA PHE A 251 -2.44 -23.18 -29.58
C PHE A 251 -0.94 -23.34 -29.22
N LEU A 252 -0.07 -23.53 -30.22
CA LEU A 252 1.38 -23.64 -30.01
C LEU A 252 1.94 -22.30 -29.56
N GLY A 253 1.60 -21.21 -30.26
CA GLY A 253 2.06 -19.85 -29.95
C GLY A 253 1.51 -19.30 -28.64
N ASN A 254 0.23 -19.54 -28.34
CA ASN A 254 -0.44 -18.97 -27.16
C ASN A 254 -0.25 -19.76 -25.87
N TYR A 255 -0.05 -21.08 -25.94
CA TYR A 255 -0.03 -21.94 -24.75
C TYR A 255 1.23 -22.78 -24.64
N VAL A 256 1.56 -23.58 -25.66
CA VAL A 256 2.67 -24.55 -25.55
C VAL A 256 4.02 -23.85 -25.41
N LEU A 257 4.36 -22.95 -26.34
CA LEU A 257 5.64 -22.26 -26.34
C LEU A 257 5.84 -21.39 -25.08
N PRO A 258 4.86 -20.58 -24.63
CA PRO A 258 5.01 -19.79 -23.41
C PRO A 258 5.14 -20.63 -22.14
N LEU A 259 4.35 -21.71 -22.00
CA LEU A 259 4.43 -22.60 -20.84
C LEU A 259 5.75 -23.38 -20.84
N PHE A 260 6.19 -23.89 -22.00
CA PHE A 260 7.48 -24.55 -22.15
C PHE A 260 8.63 -23.61 -21.79
N PHE A 261 8.59 -22.37 -22.29
CA PHE A 261 9.60 -21.38 -21.96
C PHE A 261 9.64 -21.08 -20.46
N VAL A 262 8.50 -20.78 -19.85
CA VAL A 262 8.42 -20.37 -18.44
C VAL A 262 8.72 -21.50 -17.47
N PHE A 263 8.21 -22.71 -17.70
CA PHE A 263 8.33 -23.81 -16.74
C PHE A 263 9.51 -24.73 -17.00
N VAL A 264 10.05 -24.78 -18.24
CA VAL A 264 11.18 -25.65 -18.58
C VAL A 264 12.43 -24.84 -18.91
N LEU A 265 12.43 -24.04 -19.97
CA LEU A 265 13.65 -23.36 -20.44
C LEU A 265 14.19 -22.38 -19.41
N TRP A 266 13.38 -21.43 -18.97
CA TRP A 266 13.78 -20.40 -18.02
C TRP A 266 14.40 -20.99 -16.72
N PRO A 267 13.71 -21.86 -15.97
CA PRO A 267 14.27 -22.46 -14.76
C PRO A 267 15.44 -23.43 -15.04
N ALA A 268 15.57 -24.01 -16.24
CA ALA A 268 16.75 -24.80 -16.58
C ALA A 268 18.04 -23.94 -16.57
N PHE A 269 17.95 -22.69 -17.03
CA PHE A 269 19.07 -21.73 -17.02
C PHE A 269 19.14 -20.89 -15.75
N ASN A 270 18.07 -20.81 -14.97
CA ASN A 270 17.98 -20.00 -13.75
C ASN A 270 17.94 -20.86 -12.45
N GLN A 271 18.73 -21.93 -12.39
CA GLN A 271 18.91 -22.79 -11.21
C GLN A 271 17.60 -23.30 -10.57
N GLY A 272 16.61 -23.62 -11.40
CA GLY A 272 15.29 -24.11 -10.98
C GLY A 272 14.32 -23.02 -10.50
N GLN A 273 14.63 -21.73 -10.73
CA GLN A 273 13.77 -20.60 -10.40
C GLN A 273 13.06 -20.03 -11.62
N THR A 274 11.75 -19.84 -11.49
CA THR A 274 10.92 -18.99 -12.35
C THR A 274 10.72 -17.63 -11.68
N LEU A 275 10.05 -16.69 -12.35
CA LEU A 275 9.73 -15.38 -11.79
C LEU A 275 8.91 -15.51 -10.49
N GLY A 276 7.82 -16.27 -10.52
CA GLY A 276 6.96 -16.56 -9.38
C GLY A 276 7.72 -17.28 -8.26
N LYS A 277 8.51 -18.31 -8.59
CA LYS A 277 9.34 -19.01 -7.60
C LYS A 277 10.37 -18.09 -6.96
N SER A 278 11.00 -17.19 -7.72
CA SER A 278 11.97 -16.19 -7.21
C SER A 278 11.31 -15.17 -6.28
N LEU A 279 10.12 -14.66 -6.64
CA LEU A 279 9.34 -13.75 -5.80
C LEU A 279 9.04 -14.37 -4.44
N VAL A 280 8.67 -15.65 -4.44
CA VAL A 280 8.42 -16.37 -3.19
C VAL A 280 9.64 -17.09 -2.62
N ARG A 281 10.87 -16.85 -3.11
CA ARG A 281 12.13 -17.46 -2.63
C ARG A 281 12.14 -19.00 -2.57
N ILE A 282 11.61 -19.67 -3.58
CA ILE A 282 11.73 -21.12 -3.75
C ILE A 282 12.47 -21.44 -5.05
N LYS A 283 13.02 -22.64 -5.14
CA LYS A 283 13.63 -23.17 -6.35
C LYS A 283 13.42 -24.67 -6.43
N ILE A 284 13.44 -25.21 -7.64
CA ILE A 284 13.41 -26.65 -7.86
C ILE A 284 14.84 -27.18 -7.82
N VAL A 285 15.08 -28.12 -6.92
CA VAL A 285 16.36 -28.82 -6.77
C VAL A 285 16.12 -30.32 -6.66
N ARG A 286 17.17 -31.11 -6.85
CA ARG A 286 17.16 -32.54 -6.55
C ARG A 286 17.04 -32.77 -5.05
N THR A 287 16.73 -34.01 -4.64
CA THR A 287 16.66 -34.43 -3.23
C THR A 287 17.97 -34.20 -2.47
N ASN A 288 19.11 -34.25 -3.17
CA ASN A 288 20.44 -33.95 -2.63
C ASN A 288 20.81 -32.45 -2.70
N GLY A 289 19.87 -31.55 -3.03
CA GLY A 289 20.08 -30.10 -3.11
C GLY A 289 20.76 -29.58 -4.39
N GLN A 290 21.24 -30.47 -5.26
CA GLN A 290 21.89 -30.10 -6.52
C GLN A 290 20.90 -29.56 -7.57
N PRO A 291 21.38 -28.82 -8.60
CA PRO A 291 20.54 -28.37 -9.70
C PRO A 291 19.81 -29.53 -10.39
N ILE A 292 18.54 -29.33 -10.76
CA ILE A 292 17.70 -30.39 -11.33
C ILE A 292 18.20 -30.89 -12.69
N GLY A 293 18.71 -29.98 -13.53
CA GLY A 293 19.10 -30.26 -14.92
C GLY A 293 17.89 -30.28 -15.88
N PHE A 294 18.13 -29.99 -17.16
CA PHE A 294 17.08 -29.79 -18.16
C PHE A 294 16.13 -30.98 -18.30
N TRP A 295 16.64 -32.19 -18.58
CA TRP A 295 15.79 -33.36 -18.88
C TRP A 295 14.87 -33.78 -17.73
N ARG A 296 15.37 -33.71 -16.48
CA ARG A 296 14.56 -34.02 -15.30
C ARG A 296 13.49 -32.97 -15.05
N LEU A 297 13.81 -31.70 -15.33
CA LEU A 297 12.84 -30.61 -15.24
C LEU A 297 11.78 -30.75 -16.31
N PHE A 298 12.17 -30.98 -17.57
CA PHE A 298 11.24 -31.24 -18.67
C PHE A 298 10.30 -32.39 -18.33
N LEU A 299 10.81 -33.55 -17.91
CA LEU A 299 9.97 -34.68 -17.51
C LEU A 299 9.00 -34.31 -16.37
N ARG A 300 9.51 -33.65 -15.32
CA ARG A 300 8.69 -33.22 -14.17
C ARG A 300 7.54 -32.31 -14.61
N GLU A 301 7.82 -31.29 -15.41
CA GLU A 301 6.82 -30.30 -15.82
C GLU A 301 5.86 -30.87 -16.88
N SER A 302 6.33 -31.75 -17.78
CA SER A 302 5.46 -32.47 -18.73
C SER A 302 4.49 -33.40 -18.01
N LEU A 303 4.94 -34.13 -16.99
CA LEU A 303 4.05 -34.94 -16.14
C LEU A 303 3.02 -34.07 -15.40
N LEU A 304 3.43 -32.88 -14.92
CA LEU A 304 2.56 -32.00 -14.15
C LEU A 304 1.53 -31.27 -15.02
N TYR A 305 1.97 -30.61 -16.08
CA TYR A 305 1.12 -29.75 -16.92
C TYR A 305 0.57 -30.44 -18.17
N GLY A 306 1.26 -31.45 -18.68
CA GLY A 306 0.82 -32.21 -19.85
C GLY A 306 -0.09 -33.39 -19.50
N LEU A 307 -0.01 -33.94 -18.29
CA LEU A 307 -0.80 -35.11 -17.87
C LEU A 307 -1.66 -34.84 -16.65
N ALA A 308 -1.07 -34.45 -15.51
CA ALA A 308 -1.84 -34.30 -14.27
C ALA A 308 -2.87 -33.17 -14.34
N LEU A 309 -2.48 -31.96 -14.74
CA LEU A 309 -3.38 -30.80 -14.79
C LEU A 309 -4.58 -31.03 -15.75
N PRO A 310 -4.40 -31.51 -17.00
CA PRO A 310 -5.54 -31.81 -17.88
C PRO A 310 -6.46 -32.89 -17.33
N SER A 311 -5.90 -33.94 -16.72
CA SER A 311 -6.67 -35.02 -16.07
C SER A 311 -7.56 -34.50 -14.95
N PHE A 312 -7.10 -33.51 -14.18
CA PHE A 312 -7.91 -32.86 -13.13
C PHE A 312 -8.98 -31.90 -13.69
N MET A 313 -8.74 -31.30 -14.85
CA MET A 313 -9.68 -30.35 -15.48
C MET A 313 -10.75 -31.05 -16.34
N GLY A 314 -10.70 -32.38 -16.48
CA GLY A 314 -11.63 -33.12 -17.35
C GLY A 314 -11.41 -32.87 -18.83
N LEU A 315 -10.22 -32.37 -19.21
CA LEU A 315 -9.80 -32.19 -20.58
C LEU A 315 -9.20 -33.51 -21.08
N ASN A 316 -10.08 -34.48 -21.38
CA ASN A 316 -9.74 -35.68 -22.14
C ASN A 316 -10.16 -35.51 -23.59
#